data_AF-A0AAE2JK73-F1
#
_entry.id   AF-A0AAE2JK73-F1
#
_cell.length_a   1.000
_cell.length_b   1.000
_cell.length_c   1.000
_cell.angle_alpha   90.00
_cell.angle_beta   90.00
_cell.angle_gamma   90.00
#
_symmetry.space_group_name_H-M   'P 1'
#
loop_
_entity.id
_entity.type
_entity.pdbx_description
1 polymer ?
#
loop_
_entity_poly.entity_id
_entity_poly.type
_entity_poly.pdbx_seq_one_letter_code
_entity_poly.pdbx_strand_id
1 'polypeptide(L)'
;MEDLFWQLNSVNEYFGILITWLFVFAFLFTLSIAINKQDKSRVHLSFIMMASYTSSLFIDITTAAPHLKMFIFDVLTIAVIFMWRIFLGCKIPYGFYYLIVGLAINASLFMSMYIDNTLYGNWDFWWLWMLYGFLMPIIDITMALILIINKDLLKLVWLIKKLKSSSIQKPN
;
A
#
# COMPACT_ATOMS: atom_id res chain seq x y z
N MET A 1 14.04 -20.72 10.63
CA MET A 1 12.98 -19.81 10.16
C MET A 1 13.10 -18.47 10.87
N GLU A 2 13.19 -18.48 12.20
CA GLU A 2 13.48 -17.28 12.99
C GLU A 2 14.79 -16.58 12.58
N ASP A 3 15.91 -17.31 12.43
CA ASP A 3 17.18 -16.70 12.00
C ASP A 3 17.09 -16.01 10.63
N LEU A 4 16.37 -16.63 9.68
CA LEU A 4 16.11 -16.06 8.36
C LEU A 4 15.25 -14.79 8.48
N PHE A 5 14.26 -14.80 9.38
CA PHE A 5 13.43 -13.62 9.64
C PHE A 5 14.26 -12.47 10.19
N TRP A 6 15.14 -12.71 11.17
CA TRP A 6 15.98 -11.66 11.74
C TRP A 6 17.02 -11.14 10.73
N GLN A 7 17.54 -11.99 9.84
CA GLN A 7 18.36 -11.57 8.70
C GLN A 7 17.59 -10.72 7.70
N LEU A 8 16.29 -10.99 7.47
CA LEU A 8 15.45 -10.15 6.63
C LEU A 8 15.10 -8.83 7.32
N ASN A 9 14.86 -8.86 8.63
CA ASN A 9 14.56 -7.66 9.42
C ASN A 9 15.75 -6.70 9.46
N SER A 10 16.98 -7.20 9.51
CA SER A 10 18.19 -6.36 9.47
C SER A 10 18.38 -5.62 8.14
N VAL A 11 17.74 -6.08 7.06
CA VAL A 11 17.73 -5.39 5.76
C VAL A 11 16.40 -4.70 5.45
N ASN A 12 15.43 -4.71 6.37
CA ASN A 12 14.09 -4.16 6.16
C ASN A 12 14.12 -2.65 5.85
N GLU A 13 15.07 -1.92 6.43
CA GLU A 13 15.27 -0.50 6.11
C GLU A 13 15.63 -0.30 4.63
N TYR A 14 16.50 -1.15 4.08
CA TYR A 14 16.84 -1.12 2.64
C TYR A 14 15.64 -1.48 1.78
N PHE A 15 14.76 -2.39 2.23
CA PHE A 15 13.50 -2.67 1.56
C PHE A 15 12.59 -1.44 1.53
N GLY A 16 12.41 -0.73 2.65
CA GLY A 16 11.62 0.51 2.68
C GLY A 16 12.13 1.58 1.70
N ILE A 17 13.46 1.75 1.61
CA ILE A 17 14.10 2.62 0.63
C ILE A 17 13.81 2.13 -0.80
N LEU A 18 14.00 0.84 -1.08
CA LEU A 18 13.73 0.24 -2.39
C LEU A 18 12.28 0.45 -2.84
N ILE A 19 11.31 0.21 -1.94
CA ILE A 19 9.89 0.43 -2.21
C ILE A 19 9.61 1.91 -2.53
N THR A 20 10.22 2.83 -1.77
CA THR A 20 10.08 4.27 -2.05
C THR A 20 10.59 4.61 -3.45
N TRP A 21 11.76 4.09 -3.83
CA TRP A 21 12.30 4.24 -5.19
C TRP A 21 11.34 3.67 -6.25
N LEU A 22 10.71 2.54 -5.98
CA LEU A 22 9.74 1.93 -6.89
C LEU A 22 8.54 2.86 -7.15
N PHE A 23 8.04 3.56 -6.12
CA PHE A 23 6.97 4.56 -6.29
C PHE A 23 7.45 5.83 -6.99
N VAL A 24 8.68 6.28 -6.75
CA VAL A 24 9.30 7.38 -7.52
C VAL A 24 9.37 7.00 -9.00
N PHE A 25 9.83 5.80 -9.34
CA PHE A 25 9.87 5.32 -10.73
C PHE A 25 8.47 5.17 -11.32
N ALA A 26 7.49 4.67 -10.57
CA ALA A 26 6.11 4.59 -11.01
C ALA A 26 5.55 6.00 -11.34
N PHE A 27 5.84 7.00 -10.51
CA PHE A 27 5.46 8.39 -10.77
C PHE A 27 6.14 8.94 -12.04
N LEU A 28 7.47 8.85 -12.15
CA LEU A 28 8.21 9.37 -13.31
C LEU A 28 7.78 8.68 -14.62
N PHE A 29 7.57 7.36 -14.59
CA PHE A 29 7.09 6.59 -15.73
C PHE A 29 5.68 7.02 -16.15
N THR A 30 4.76 7.14 -15.19
CA THR A 30 3.39 7.58 -15.49
C THR A 30 3.36 9.03 -15.98
N LEU A 31 4.21 9.90 -15.42
CA LEU A 31 4.37 11.29 -15.87
C LEU A 31 4.83 11.34 -17.33
N SER A 32 5.86 10.57 -17.69
CA SER A 32 6.41 10.49 -19.06
C SER A 32 5.37 10.06 -20.09
N ILE A 33 4.62 8.99 -19.82
CA ILE A 33 3.59 8.47 -20.74
C ILE A 33 2.39 9.42 -20.83
N ALA A 34 2.12 10.19 -19.77
CA ALA A 34 0.95 11.03 -19.71
C ALA A 34 1.12 12.38 -20.40
N ILE A 35 2.32 12.84 -20.79
CA ILE A 35 2.59 14.22 -21.28
C ILE A 35 1.49 14.72 -22.23
N ASN A 36 1.17 13.96 -23.28
CA ASN A 36 0.15 14.30 -24.29
C ASN A 36 -1.21 13.57 -24.09
N LYS A 37 -1.48 13.04 -22.91
CA LYS A 37 -2.76 12.40 -22.57
C LYS A 37 -3.62 13.34 -21.73
N GLN A 38 -4.90 13.41 -22.08
CA GLN A 38 -5.91 14.18 -21.33
C GLN A 38 -6.19 13.56 -19.95
N ASP A 39 -6.14 12.23 -19.84
CA ASP A 39 -6.32 11.52 -18.57
C ASP A 39 -5.01 11.47 -17.78
N LYS A 40 -4.97 12.24 -16.69
CA LYS A 40 -3.85 12.30 -15.73
C LYS A 40 -4.11 11.51 -14.45
N SER A 41 -5.20 10.74 -14.38
CA SER A 41 -5.63 10.07 -13.13
C SER A 41 -4.55 9.16 -12.55
N ARG A 42 -3.82 8.46 -13.42
CA ARG A 42 -2.70 7.59 -13.02
C ARG A 42 -1.53 8.38 -12.43
N VAL A 43 -1.22 9.54 -13.01
CA VAL A 43 -0.13 10.43 -12.55
C VAL A 43 -0.46 10.97 -11.17
N HIS A 44 -1.72 11.37 -10.94
CA HIS A 44 -2.14 11.85 -9.64
C HIS A 44 -2.02 10.76 -8.56
N LEU A 45 -2.47 9.54 -8.86
CA LEU A 45 -2.36 8.42 -7.91
C LEU A 45 -0.90 8.02 -7.65
N SER A 46 -0.06 7.93 -8.68
CA SER A 46 1.36 7.63 -8.49
C SER A 46 2.10 8.74 -7.75
N PHE A 47 1.72 10.01 -7.96
CA PHE A 47 2.25 11.14 -7.19
C PHE A 47 1.86 11.05 -5.71
N ILE A 48 0.59 10.78 -5.40
CA ILE A 48 0.13 10.60 -4.01
C ILE A 48 0.93 9.49 -3.33
N MET A 49 1.09 8.34 -3.99
CA MET A 49 1.87 7.22 -3.45
C MET A 49 3.36 7.57 -3.27
N MET A 50 3.98 8.21 -4.27
CA MET A 50 5.37 8.67 -4.16
C MET A 50 5.56 9.63 -2.99
N ALA A 51 4.69 10.63 -2.85
CA ALA A 51 4.74 11.60 -1.77
C ALA A 51 4.56 10.92 -0.41
N SER A 52 3.58 10.03 -0.29
CA SER A 52 3.36 9.21 0.91
C SER A 52 4.62 8.46 1.30
N TYR A 53 5.15 7.58 0.45
CA TYR A 53 6.31 6.74 0.79
C TYR A 53 7.59 7.55 1.02
N THR A 54 7.77 8.68 0.31
CA THR A 54 8.89 9.58 0.55
C THR A 54 8.78 10.25 1.91
N SER A 55 7.59 10.71 2.30
CA SER A 55 7.32 11.30 3.61
C SER A 55 7.48 10.29 4.74
N SER A 56 7.14 9.01 4.53
CA SER A 56 7.32 7.98 5.57
C SER A 56 8.78 7.69 5.90
N LEU A 57 9.73 7.97 5.00
CA LEU A 57 11.17 7.84 5.30
C LEU A 57 11.65 8.80 6.40
N PHE A 58 10.93 9.89 6.62
CA PHE A 58 11.24 10.86 7.68
C PHE A 58 10.53 10.57 9.00
N ILE A 59 9.73 9.49 9.07
CA ILE A 59 9.11 9.04 10.31
C ILE A 59 10.18 8.32 11.13
N ASP A 60 10.54 8.90 12.26
CA ASP A 60 11.42 8.27 13.22
C ASP A 60 10.75 7.01 13.80
N ILE A 61 11.34 5.85 13.49
CA ILE A 61 10.94 4.52 13.96
C ILE A 61 11.49 4.19 15.35
N THR A 62 12.40 5.01 15.89
CA THR A 62 12.97 4.82 17.25
C THR A 62 12.09 5.41 18.34
N THR A 63 11.10 6.22 17.97
CA THR A 63 10.12 6.77 18.92
C THR A 63 9.02 5.76 19.26
N ALA A 64 8.33 5.98 20.39
CA ALA A 64 7.26 5.10 20.86
C ALA A 64 6.21 4.80 19.77
N ALA A 65 5.82 3.52 19.69
CA ALA A 65 4.78 2.98 18.81
C ALA A 65 5.01 3.22 17.29
N PRO A 66 6.12 2.73 16.71
CA PRO A 66 6.42 2.94 15.28
C PRO A 66 5.34 2.37 14.35
N HIS A 67 4.81 1.19 14.67
CA HIS A 67 3.74 0.56 13.89
C HIS A 67 2.44 1.39 13.90
N LEU A 68 2.11 2.08 15.01
CA LEU A 68 0.94 2.95 15.07
C LEU A 68 1.08 4.16 14.16
N LYS A 69 2.28 4.76 14.10
CA LYS A 69 2.55 5.88 13.20
C LYS A 69 2.35 5.47 11.75
N MET A 70 2.90 4.32 11.35
CA MET A 70 2.74 3.79 9.99
C MET A 70 1.28 3.47 9.67
N PHE A 71 0.52 2.90 10.62
CA PHE A 71 -0.93 2.72 10.49
C PHE A 71 -1.66 4.04 10.21
N ILE A 72 -1.42 5.07 11.04
CA ILE A 72 -2.02 6.39 10.86
C ILE A 72 -1.67 6.95 9.48
N PHE A 73 -0.42 6.74 9.06
CA PHE A 73 0.08 7.21 7.79
C PHE A 73 -0.65 6.56 6.60
N ASP A 74 -0.84 5.24 6.60
CA ASP A 74 -1.63 4.54 5.58
C ASP A 74 -3.09 5.02 5.55
N VAL A 75 -3.70 5.23 6.72
CA VAL A 75 -5.07 5.76 6.83
C VAL A 75 -5.16 7.18 6.24
N LEU A 76 -4.16 8.04 6.50
CA LEU A 76 -4.08 9.37 5.91
C LEU A 76 -3.93 9.29 4.39
N THR A 77 -3.09 8.39 3.88
CA THR A 77 -2.91 8.20 2.43
C THR A 77 -4.19 7.70 1.77
N ILE A 78 -4.91 6.77 2.39
CA ILE A 78 -6.24 6.33 1.93
C ILE A 78 -7.20 7.54 1.88
N ALA A 79 -7.23 8.36 2.93
CA ALA A 79 -8.08 9.56 2.97
C ALA A 79 -7.74 10.54 1.85
N VAL A 80 -6.45 10.76 1.56
CA VAL A 80 -5.99 11.60 0.43
C VAL A 80 -6.41 11.01 -0.91
N ILE A 81 -6.33 9.69 -1.11
CA ILE A 81 -6.81 9.02 -2.33
C ILE A 81 -8.32 9.19 -2.51
N PHE A 82 -9.11 9.08 -1.43
CA PHE A 82 -10.55 9.34 -1.49
C PHE A 82 -10.87 10.82 -1.74
N MET A 83 -10.11 11.74 -1.14
CA MET A 83 -10.25 13.17 -1.39
C MET A 83 -9.97 13.48 -2.88
N TRP A 84 -8.87 12.95 -3.41
CA TRP A 84 -8.56 12.99 -4.84
C TRP A 84 -9.69 12.44 -5.70
N ARG A 85 -10.29 11.31 -5.29
CA ARG A 85 -11.39 10.68 -6.00
C ARG A 85 -12.61 11.60 -6.12
N ILE A 86 -12.93 12.36 -5.07
CA ILE A 86 -14.08 13.28 -5.02
C ILE A 86 -13.83 14.51 -5.89
N PHE A 87 -12.65 15.12 -5.82
CA PHE A 87 -12.37 16.40 -6.48
C PHE A 87 -11.87 16.29 -7.92
N LEU A 88 -11.10 15.24 -8.24
CA LEU A 88 -10.36 15.13 -9.50
C LEU A 88 -10.65 13.84 -10.28
N GLY A 89 -11.27 12.85 -9.65
CA GLY A 89 -11.37 11.48 -10.15
C GLY A 89 -12.48 11.23 -11.19
N CYS A 90 -12.36 11.75 -12.41
CA CYS A 90 -13.33 11.45 -13.48
C CYS A 90 -13.36 9.97 -13.88
N LYS A 91 -12.19 9.33 -14.06
CA LYS A 91 -12.08 7.89 -14.39
C LYS A 91 -11.42 7.13 -13.25
N ILE A 92 -11.87 5.90 -13.00
CA ILE A 92 -11.27 5.03 -11.97
C ILE A 92 -10.22 4.14 -12.64
N PRO A 93 -8.92 4.44 -12.54
CA PRO A 93 -7.90 3.53 -13.05
C PRO A 93 -7.83 2.27 -12.17
N TYR A 94 -7.29 1.18 -12.71
CA TYR A 94 -7.08 -0.06 -11.94
C TYR A 94 -6.27 0.19 -10.66
N GLY A 95 -5.29 1.10 -10.75
CA GLY A 95 -4.49 1.55 -9.60
C GLY A 95 -5.32 1.93 -8.39
N PHE A 96 -6.43 2.65 -8.55
CA PHE A 96 -7.27 3.06 -7.43
C PHE A 96 -7.69 1.87 -6.54
N TYR A 97 -8.15 0.78 -7.14
CA TYR A 97 -8.62 -0.39 -6.38
C TYR A 97 -7.48 -1.10 -5.66
N TYR A 98 -6.34 -1.26 -6.33
CA TYR A 98 -5.17 -1.92 -5.74
C TYR A 98 -4.56 -1.07 -4.62
N LEU A 99 -4.54 0.26 -4.76
CA LEU A 99 -4.04 1.15 -3.73
C LEU A 99 -4.93 1.11 -2.48
N ILE A 100 -6.26 1.20 -2.64
CA ILE A 100 -7.19 1.13 -1.50
C ILE A 100 -7.08 -0.21 -0.78
N VAL A 101 -7.09 -1.32 -1.52
CA VAL A 101 -6.99 -2.66 -0.90
C VAL A 101 -5.62 -2.91 -0.30
N GLY A 102 -4.54 -2.53 -0.99
CA GLY A 102 -3.17 -2.71 -0.51
C GLY A 102 -2.89 -1.89 0.75
N LEU A 103 -3.21 -0.61 0.75
CA LEU A 103 -3.07 0.25 1.94
C LEU A 103 -3.95 -0.24 3.10
N ALA A 104 -5.15 -0.76 2.83
CA ALA A 104 -5.99 -1.31 3.89
C ALA A 104 -5.38 -2.58 4.52
N ILE A 105 -4.75 -3.45 3.71
CA ILE A 105 -4.00 -4.61 4.20
C ILE A 105 -2.79 -4.15 5.01
N ASN A 106 -2.00 -3.21 4.49
CA ASN A 106 -0.83 -2.67 5.20
C ASN A 106 -1.23 -2.03 6.54
N ALA A 107 -2.25 -1.17 6.56
CA ALA A 107 -2.79 -0.58 7.77
C ALA A 107 -3.22 -1.65 8.79
N SER A 108 -3.91 -2.71 8.32
CA SER A 108 -4.35 -3.81 9.20
C SER A 108 -3.16 -4.56 9.82
N LEU A 109 -2.10 -4.79 9.04
CA LEU A 109 -0.87 -5.42 9.52
C LEU A 109 -0.15 -4.53 10.53
N PHE A 110 0.02 -3.23 10.24
CA PHE A 110 0.62 -2.27 11.17
C PHE A 110 -0.16 -2.18 12.48
N MET A 111 -1.49 -2.13 12.41
CA MET A 111 -2.33 -2.13 13.62
C MET A 111 -2.18 -3.43 14.41
N SER A 112 -2.11 -4.58 13.73
CA SER A 112 -1.89 -5.88 14.37
C SER A 112 -0.54 -5.94 15.09
N MET A 113 0.53 -5.49 14.44
CA MET A 113 1.88 -5.40 15.04
C MET A 113 1.93 -4.41 16.20
N TYR A 114 1.19 -3.29 16.12
CA TYR A 114 1.07 -2.35 17.22
C TYR A 114 0.42 -3.00 18.45
N ILE A 115 -0.72 -3.67 18.26
CA ILE A 115 -1.44 -4.37 19.32
C ILE A 115 -0.54 -5.46 19.93
N ASP A 116 0.06 -6.29 19.10
CA ASP A 116 0.88 -7.43 19.55
C ASP A 116 2.13 -6.97 20.32
N ASN A 117 2.95 -6.12 19.72
CA ASN A 117 4.23 -5.73 20.31
C ASN A 117 4.05 -4.71 21.45
N THR A 118 3.15 -3.73 21.28
CA THR A 118 3.08 -2.58 22.20
C THR A 118 2.05 -2.78 23.31
N LEU A 119 0.89 -3.38 23.03
CA LEU A 119 -0.14 -3.59 24.04
C LEU A 119 0.03 -4.92 24.78
N TYR A 120 0.39 -5.99 24.09
CA TYR A 120 0.61 -7.31 24.69
C TYR A 120 2.07 -7.59 25.06
N GLY A 121 3.02 -6.78 24.57
CA GLY A 121 4.44 -6.95 24.90
C GLY A 121 5.10 -8.14 24.20
N ASN A 122 4.49 -8.68 23.14
CA ASN A 122 5.02 -9.82 22.40
C ASN A 122 6.07 -9.35 21.39
N TRP A 123 7.33 -9.32 21.80
CA TRP A 123 8.46 -8.95 20.94
C TRP A 123 9.17 -10.15 20.32
N ASP A 124 8.83 -11.35 20.76
CA ASP A 124 9.39 -12.59 20.24
C ASP A 124 8.82 -12.91 18.86
N PHE A 125 9.65 -13.56 18.04
CA PHE A 125 9.25 -13.96 16.71
C PHE A 125 8.16 -15.04 16.76
N TRP A 126 7.08 -14.82 16.01
CA TRP A 126 6.01 -15.81 15.79
C TRP A 126 5.32 -15.58 14.43
N TRP A 127 4.23 -16.31 14.14
CA TRP A 127 3.63 -16.33 12.80
C TRP A 127 3.19 -14.96 12.29
N LEU A 128 2.79 -14.03 13.17
CA LEU A 128 2.39 -12.67 12.78
C LEU A 128 3.57 -11.88 12.20
N TRP A 129 4.76 -12.01 12.80
CA TRP A 129 5.98 -11.40 12.29
C TRP A 129 6.35 -11.91 10.90
N MET A 130 6.16 -13.21 10.65
CA MET A 130 6.33 -13.78 9.31
C MET A 130 5.32 -13.21 8.32
N LEU A 131 4.05 -13.16 8.69
CA LEU A 131 3.02 -12.61 7.82
C LEU A 131 3.33 -11.15 7.49
N TYR A 132 3.64 -10.33 8.49
CA TYR A 132 4.01 -8.92 8.34
C TYR A 132 5.24 -8.74 7.44
N GLY A 133 6.36 -9.39 7.77
CA GLY A 133 7.63 -9.20 7.07
C GLY A 133 7.62 -9.66 5.61
N PHE A 134 6.83 -10.68 5.26
CA PHE A 134 6.72 -11.14 3.87
C PHE A 134 5.60 -10.46 3.10
N LEU A 135 4.41 -10.30 3.70
CA LEU A 135 3.23 -9.83 2.96
C LEU A 135 3.35 -8.35 2.63
N MET A 136 3.88 -7.53 3.53
CA MET A 136 3.92 -6.08 3.33
C MET A 136 4.76 -5.68 2.10
N PRO A 137 6.02 -6.16 1.91
CA PRO A 137 6.77 -5.88 0.69
C PRO A 137 6.07 -6.37 -0.59
N ILE A 138 5.40 -7.52 -0.55
CA ILE A 138 4.68 -8.07 -1.71
C ILE A 138 3.52 -7.15 -2.11
N ILE A 139 2.76 -6.65 -1.13
CA ILE A 139 1.65 -5.74 -1.37
C ILE A 139 2.15 -4.41 -1.93
N ASP A 140 3.24 -3.86 -1.39
CA ASP A 140 3.84 -2.61 -1.87
C ASP A 140 4.35 -2.71 -3.30
N ILE A 141 5.10 -3.78 -3.62
CA ILE A 141 5.57 -4.06 -4.98
C ILE A 141 4.37 -4.17 -5.93
N THR A 142 3.33 -4.89 -5.51
CA THR A 142 2.09 -5.03 -6.30
C THR A 142 1.46 -3.67 -6.58
N MET A 143 1.26 -2.83 -5.56
CA MET A 143 0.70 -1.49 -5.72
C MET A 143 1.48 -0.64 -6.73
N ALA A 144 2.81 -0.63 -6.64
CA ALA A 144 3.66 0.11 -7.57
C ALA A 144 3.61 -0.46 -9.00
N LEU A 145 3.64 -1.79 -9.15
CA LEU A 145 3.52 -2.45 -10.46
C LEU A 145 2.20 -2.15 -11.16
N ILE A 146 1.08 -2.12 -10.43
CA ILE A 146 -0.23 -1.77 -11.03
C ILE A 146 -0.24 -0.31 -11.50
N LEU A 147 0.44 0.62 -10.81
CA LEU A 147 0.55 2.01 -11.28
C LEU A 147 1.30 2.09 -12.62
N ILE A 148 2.34 1.27 -12.80
CA ILE A 148 3.13 1.18 -14.03
C ILE A 148 2.33 0.49 -15.15
N ILE A 149 1.81 -0.71 -14.89
CA ILE A 149 1.20 -1.56 -15.92
C ILE A 149 -0.22 -1.10 -16.25
N ASN A 150 -0.96 -0.59 -15.25
CA ASN A 150 -2.37 -0.19 -15.33
C ASN A 150 -3.27 -1.28 -15.94
N LYS A 151 -3.08 -2.51 -15.48
CA LYS A 151 -3.93 -3.66 -15.77
C LYS A 151 -4.31 -4.37 -14.48
N ASP A 152 -5.40 -5.12 -14.53
CA ASP A 152 -5.88 -5.93 -13.42
C ASP A 152 -5.07 -7.24 -13.30
N LEU A 153 -3.82 -7.13 -12.83
CA LEU A 153 -2.85 -8.24 -12.79
C LEU A 153 -3.33 -9.44 -11.98
N LEU A 154 -3.90 -9.20 -10.80
CA LEU A 154 -4.39 -10.23 -9.88
C LEU A 154 -5.90 -10.49 -10.02
N LYS A 155 -6.55 -9.94 -11.05
CA LYS A 155 -8.02 -10.01 -11.24
C LYS A 155 -8.82 -9.49 -10.03
N LEU A 156 -8.23 -8.59 -9.22
CA LEU A 156 -8.86 -8.00 -8.06
C LEU A 156 -10.11 -7.21 -8.45
N VAL A 157 -10.04 -6.39 -9.50
CA VAL A 157 -11.19 -5.58 -9.94
C VAL A 157 -12.30 -6.48 -10.51
N TRP A 158 -11.93 -7.55 -11.21
CA TRP A 158 -12.89 -8.59 -11.61
C TRP A 158 -13.58 -9.22 -10.39
N LEU A 159 -12.84 -9.57 -9.34
CA LEU A 159 -13.40 -10.18 -8.13
C LEU A 159 -14.35 -9.23 -7.39
N ILE A 160 -13.97 -7.96 -7.22
CA ILE A 160 -14.81 -6.93 -6.60
C ILE A 160 -16.13 -6.78 -7.37
N LYS A 161 -16.07 -6.73 -8.71
CA LYS A 161 -17.26 -6.65 -9.57
C LYS A 161 -18.15 -7.90 -9.44
N LYS A 162 -17.55 -9.09 -9.39
CA LYS A 162 -18.27 -10.36 -9.22
C LYS A 162 -19.00 -10.40 -7.88
N LEU A 163 -18.33 -10.01 -6.79
CA LEU A 163 -18.93 -9.94 -5.46
C LEU A 163 -20.11 -8.95 -5.42
N LYS A 164 -19.94 -7.76 -6.01
CA LYS A 164 -21.01 -6.76 -6.09
C LYS A 164 -22.20 -7.25 -6.93
N SER A 165 -21.96 -7.96 -8.03
CA SER A 165 -23.03 -8.55 -8.83
C SER A 165 -23.79 -9.62 -8.05
N SER A 166 -23.09 -10.46 -7.28
CA SER A 166 -23.71 -11.50 -6.47
C SER A 166 -24.51 -10.96 -5.28
N SER A 167 -24.13 -9.80 -4.73
CA SER A 167 -24.91 -9.16 -3.66
C SER A 167 -26.19 -8.49 -4.18
N ILE A 168 -26.21 -8.08 -5.46
CA ILE A 168 -27.40 -7.51 -6.11
C ILE A 168 -28.38 -8.62 -6.55
N GLN A 169 -27.90 -9.84 -6.80
CA GLN A 169 -28.71 -11.00 -7.21
C GLN A 169 -29.36 -11.80 -6.07
N LYS A 170 -29.34 -11.32 -4.82
CA LYS A 170 -30.24 -11.86 -3.77
C LYS A 170 -31.56 -11.11 -3.73
N PRO A 171 -32.53 -11.53 -4.55
CA PRO A 171 -33.88 -11.74 -4.06
C PRO A 171 -34.35 -13.16 -4.40
N ASN A 172 -34.65 -13.93 -3.33
CA ASN A 172 -35.69 -14.96 -3.18
C ASN A 172 -35.35 -15.84 -1.98
#